data_AF-A0A7X3BP14-F1
#
_entry.id   AF-A0A7X3BP14-F1
#
_cell.length_a   1.000
_cell.length_b   1.000
_cell.length_c   1.000
_cell.angle_alpha   90.00
_cell.angle_beta   90.00
_cell.angle_gamma   90.00
#
_symmetry.space_group_name_H-M   'P 1'
#
loop_
_entity.id
_entity.type
_entity.pdbx_description
1 polymer ?
#
loop_
_entity_poly.entity_id
_entity_poly.type
_entity_poly.pdbx_seq_one_letter_code
_entity_poly.pdbx_strand_id
1 'polypeptide(L)'
;MEKEKSFEQVLTELVEKDLINEPDHYKGKNGMEVIDVIKNFAPCPEYAEGFFFGNVVKYVLRHSKKNGLEDLKKAQKYLGWLIEYLEQGKNETGTN
;
A
#
# COMPACT_ATOMS: atom_id res chain seq x y z
N MET A 1 15.13 -21.01 31.92
CA MET A 1 13.73 -21.47 31.99
C MET A 1 12.89 -20.26 31.63
N GLU A 2 12.40 -20.18 30.40
CA GLU A 2 11.53 -19.06 29.99
C GLU A 2 10.26 -19.11 30.84
N LYS A 3 9.94 -18.00 31.51
CA LYS A 3 8.68 -17.90 32.26
C LYS A 3 7.55 -17.82 31.25
N GLU A 4 6.58 -18.73 31.36
CA GLU A 4 5.31 -18.61 30.64
C GLU A 4 4.65 -17.27 30.99
N LYS A 5 4.29 -16.51 29.96
CA LYS A 5 3.56 -15.24 30.12
C LYS A 5 2.16 -15.53 30.65
N SER A 6 1.68 -14.68 31.55
CA SER A 6 0.30 -14.79 32.01
C SER A 6 -0.67 -14.48 30.87
N PHE A 7 -1.88 -15.02 30.93
CA PHE A 7 -2.94 -14.74 29.96
C PHE A 7 -3.20 -13.23 29.80
N GLU A 8 -3.13 -12.48 30.90
CA GLU A 8 -3.29 -11.02 30.88
C GLU A 8 -2.12 -10.28 30.22
N GLN A 9 -0.89 -10.78 30.35
CA GLN A 9 0.26 -10.21 29.64
C GLN A 9 0.14 -10.45 28.13
N VAL A 10 -0.34 -11.62 27.73
CA VAL A 10 -0.61 -11.94 26.31
C VAL A 10 -1.75 -11.06 25.77
N LEU A 11 -2.83 -10.88 26.53
CA LEU A 11 -3.93 -9.98 26.16
C LEU A 11 -3.47 -8.53 26.02
N THR A 12 -2.64 -8.05 26.94
CA THR A 12 -2.10 -6.67 26.90
C THR A 12 -1.23 -6.46 25.67
N GLU A 13 -0.30 -7.39 25.37
CA GLU A 13 0.53 -7.32 24.16
C GLU A 13 -0.30 -7.40 22.86
N LEU A 14 -1.41 -8.13 22.86
CA LEU A 14 -2.33 -8.21 21.70
C LEU A 14 -3.14 -6.93 21.51
N VAL A 15 -3.50 -6.23 22.59
CA VAL A 15 -4.25 -4.96 22.57
C VAL A 15 -3.35 -3.77 22.23
N GLU A 16 -2.05 -3.83 22.57
CA GLU A 16 -1.07 -2.77 22.27
C GLU A 16 -0.61 -2.72 20.80
N LYS A 17 -1.08 -3.61 19.94
CA LYS A 17 -0.70 -3.59 18.53
C LYS A 17 -1.23 -2.30 17.87
N ASP A 18 -0.32 -1.42 17.49
CA ASP A 18 -0.67 -0.12 16.91
C ASP A 18 -1.29 -0.30 15.51
N LEU A 19 -2.60 -0.42 15.46
CA LEU A 19 -3.36 -0.61 14.23
C LEU A 19 -3.36 0.64 13.34
N ILE A 20 -2.99 1.80 13.89
CA ILE A 20 -3.00 3.08 13.19
C ILE A 20 -1.64 3.30 12.52
N ASN A 21 -0.56 3.22 13.29
CA ASN A 21 0.78 3.54 12.82
C ASN A 21 1.54 2.31 12.31
N GLU A 22 1.21 1.10 12.77
CA GLU A 22 1.89 -0.14 12.37
C GLU A 22 0.97 -1.29 11.88
N PRO A 23 0.01 -1.02 10.98
CA PRO A 23 -0.87 -2.04 10.40
C PRO A 23 -0.14 -3.18 9.65
N ASP A 24 -0.30 -4.42 10.14
CA ASP A 24 0.29 -5.65 9.57
C ASP A 24 0.07 -5.82 8.07
N HIS A 25 -1.08 -5.37 7.57
CA HIS A 25 -1.48 -5.56 6.18
C HIS A 25 -0.71 -4.68 5.20
N TYR A 26 0.09 -3.72 5.67
CA TYR A 26 1.04 -2.98 4.83
C TYR A 26 2.49 -3.44 5.00
N LYS A 27 2.77 -4.43 5.87
CA LYS A 27 4.13 -4.94 6.09
C LYS A 27 4.39 -6.18 5.24
N GLY A 28 5.56 -6.26 4.60
CA GLY A 28 6.05 -7.46 3.91
C GLY A 28 6.54 -8.53 4.89
N LYS A 29 7.00 -9.68 4.37
CA LYS A 29 7.53 -10.79 5.18
C LYS A 29 8.69 -10.37 6.09
N ASN A 30 9.49 -9.42 5.63
CA ASN A 30 10.69 -8.93 6.32
C ASN A 30 10.48 -7.54 6.96
N GLY A 31 9.23 -7.14 7.23
CA GLY A 31 8.91 -5.89 7.91
C GLY A 31 8.87 -4.62 7.06
N MET A 32 9.36 -4.66 5.81
CA MET A 32 9.29 -3.52 4.87
C MET A 32 7.84 -3.07 4.65
N GLU A 33 7.58 -1.76 4.72
CA GLU A 33 6.23 -1.23 4.55
C GLU A 33 5.93 -0.85 3.10
N VAL A 34 4.66 -0.92 2.72
CA VAL A 34 4.16 -0.41 1.44
C VAL A 34 4.57 1.04 1.20
N ILE A 35 4.54 1.88 2.25
CA ILE A 35 4.87 3.30 2.13
C ILE A 35 6.36 3.51 1.81
N ASP A 36 7.24 2.63 2.30
CA ASP A 36 8.67 2.69 1.99
C ASP A 36 8.92 2.42 0.51
N VAL A 37 8.21 1.44 -0.06
CA VAL A 37 8.27 1.14 -1.49
C VAL A 37 7.80 2.34 -2.31
N ILE A 38 6.65 2.93 -1.97
CA ILE A 38 6.10 4.08 -2.69
C ILE A 38 7.06 5.27 -2.66
N LYS A 39 7.62 5.58 -1.48
CA LYS A 39 8.58 6.68 -1.30
C LYS A 39 9.91 6.43 -2.01
N ASN A 40 10.38 5.17 -2.05
CA ASN A 40 11.66 4.84 -2.69
C ASN A 40 11.59 4.94 -4.21
N PHE A 41 10.48 4.51 -4.82
CA PHE A 41 10.32 4.60 -6.27
C PHE A 41 9.93 6.01 -6.72
N ALA A 42 9.20 6.76 -5.88
CA ALA A 42 8.79 8.17 -6.09
C ALA A 42 8.65 8.55 -7.58
N PRO A 43 7.81 7.83 -8.36
CA PRO A 43 7.91 7.88 -9.81
C PRO A 43 7.54 9.24 -10.40
N CYS A 44 6.88 10.11 -9.62
CA CYS A 44 6.33 11.35 -10.13
C CYS A 44 6.03 12.35 -8.98
N PRO A 45 6.43 13.64 -9.12
CA PRO A 45 6.04 14.70 -8.19
C PRO A 45 4.60 15.19 -8.38
N GLU A 46 3.97 14.94 -9.53
CA GLU A 46 2.59 15.34 -9.81
C GLU A 46 1.59 14.55 -8.96
N TYR A 47 0.66 15.30 -8.34
CA TYR A 47 -0.27 14.79 -7.33
C TYR A 47 -1.15 13.64 -7.85
N ALA A 48 -1.68 13.74 -9.06
CA ALA A 48 -2.60 12.74 -9.63
C ALA A 48 -1.89 11.42 -9.97
N GLU A 49 -0.75 11.51 -10.66
CA GLU A 49 0.05 10.34 -11.04
C GLU A 49 0.60 9.62 -9.80
N GLY A 50 1.18 10.37 -8.86
CA GLY A 50 1.66 9.81 -7.59
C GLY A 50 0.54 9.17 -6.77
N PHE A 51 -0.67 9.76 -6.76
CA PHE A 51 -1.84 9.20 -6.10
C PHE A 51 -2.28 7.87 -6.73
N PHE A 52 -2.37 7.80 -8.06
CA PHE A 52 -2.76 6.57 -8.74
C PHE A 52 -1.71 5.47 -8.57
N PHE A 53 -0.44 5.78 -8.80
CA PHE A 53 0.67 4.85 -8.59
C PHE A 53 0.71 4.30 -7.17
N GLY A 54 0.65 5.17 -6.17
CA GLY A 54 0.68 4.77 -4.77
C GLY A 54 -0.47 3.82 -4.41
N ASN A 55 -1.66 4.05 -4.98
CA ASN A 55 -2.78 3.14 -4.79
C ASN A 55 -2.59 1.79 -5.50
N VAL A 56 -2.05 1.77 -6.73
CA VAL A 56 -1.72 0.51 -7.42
C VAL A 56 -0.79 -0.34 -6.57
N VAL A 57 0.36 0.22 -6.16
CA VAL A 57 1.36 -0.48 -5.33
C VAL A 57 0.75 -0.95 -4.03
N LYS A 58 0.01 -0.07 -3.35
CA LYS A 58 -0.65 -0.37 -2.07
C LYS A 58 -1.56 -1.58 -2.17
N TYR A 59 -2.47 -1.61 -3.15
CA TYR A 59 -3.43 -2.70 -3.25
C TYR A 59 -2.77 -4.00 -3.71
N VAL A 60 -1.78 -3.95 -4.59
CA VAL A 60 -1.01 -5.14 -4.99
C VAL A 60 -0.26 -5.73 -3.81
N LEU A 61 0.37 -4.93 -2.94
CA LEU A 61 1.13 -5.48 -1.82
C LEU A 61 0.23 -5.92 -0.65
N ARG A 62 -0.90 -5.25 -0.45
CA ARG A 62 -1.83 -5.50 0.66
C ARG A 62 -2.75 -6.71 0.47
N HIS A 63 -3.03 -7.11 -0.77
CA HIS A 63 -4.12 -8.05 -1.08
C HIS A 63 -4.09 -9.34 -0.24
N SER A 64 -2.91 -9.93 -0.06
CA SER A 64 -2.72 -11.21 0.65
C SER A 64 -3.02 -11.13 2.16
N LYS A 65 -3.08 -9.92 2.73
CA LYS A 65 -3.23 -9.67 4.17
C LYS A 65 -4.49 -8.90 4.55
N LYS A 66 -5.34 -8.49 3.59
CA LYS A 66 -6.57 -7.73 3.89
C LYS A 66 -7.80 -8.20 3.12
N ASN A 67 -7.91 -7.85 1.84
CA ASN A 67 -9.17 -8.04 1.09
C ASN A 67 -9.05 -8.97 -0.14
N GLY A 68 -7.91 -9.64 -0.34
CA GLY A 68 -7.72 -10.59 -1.43
C GLY A 68 -8.04 -10.01 -2.81
N LEU A 69 -8.92 -10.70 -3.55
CA LEU A 69 -9.32 -10.32 -4.90
C LEU A 69 -9.88 -8.90 -5.02
N GLU A 70 -10.54 -8.38 -3.98
CA GLU A 70 -11.09 -7.02 -4.01
C GLU A 70 -9.99 -5.97 -4.10
N ASP A 71 -8.88 -6.14 -3.37
CA ASP A 71 -7.73 -5.24 -3.49
C ASP A 71 -7.11 -5.34 -4.89
N LEU A 72 -7.02 -6.54 -5.48
CA LEU A 72 -6.52 -6.68 -6.86
C LEU A 72 -7.42 -5.96 -7.89
N LYS A 73 -8.74 -6.02 -7.73
CA LYS A 73 -9.69 -5.26 -8.57
C LYS A 73 -9.54 -3.75 -8.38
N LYS A 74 -9.29 -3.29 -7.16
CA LYS A 74 -8.96 -1.88 -6.88
C LYS A 74 -7.65 -1.49 -7.57
N ALA A 75 -6.60 -2.32 -7.48
CA ALA A 75 -5.34 -2.08 -8.16
C ALA A 75 -5.53 -1.93 -9.68
N GLN A 76 -6.31 -2.83 -10.31
CA GLN A 76 -6.64 -2.75 -11.73
C GLN A 76 -7.32 -1.42 -12.09
N LYS A 77 -8.30 -0.98 -11.29
CA LYS A 77 -9.00 0.30 -11.52
C LYS A 77 -8.06 1.50 -11.47
N TYR A 78 -7.21 1.56 -10.44
CA TYR A 78 -6.23 2.63 -10.27
C TYR A 78 -5.16 2.63 -11.37
N LEU A 79 -4.77 1.43 -11.85
CA LEU A 79 -3.88 1.30 -13.00
C LEU A 79 -4.53 1.83 -14.28
N GLY A 80 -5.82 1.56 -14.49
CA GLY A 80 -6.59 2.13 -15.60
C GLY A 80 -6.56 3.66 -15.59
N TRP A 81 -6.87 4.28 -14.44
CA TRP A 81 -6.82 5.74 -14.31
C TRP A 81 -5.43 6.33 -14.52
N LEU A 82 -4.38 5.64 -14.06
CA LEU A 82 -3.00 6.06 -14.30
C LEU A 82 -2.67 6.05 -15.80
N ILE A 83 -3.05 4.98 -16.51
CA ILE A 83 -2.86 4.88 -17.96
C ILE A 83 -3.61 5.99 -18.68
N GLU A 84 -4.90 6.18 -18.39
CA GLU A 84 -5.73 7.23 -18.98
C GLU A 84 -5.13 8.63 -18.76
N TYR A 85 -4.66 8.93 -17.54
CA TYR A 85 -4.02 10.21 -17.22
C TYR A 85 -2.75 10.46 -18.05
N LEU A 86 -1.88 9.45 -18.17
CA LEU A 86 -0.65 9.55 -18.95
C LEU A 86 -0.90 9.62 -20.46
N GLU A 87 -1.94 8.96 -20.95
CA GLU A 87 -2.36 9.07 -22.36
C GLU A 87 -2.94 10.46 -22.68
N GLN A 88 -3.75 11.04 -21.78
CA GLN A 88 -4.29 12.39 -21.93
C GLN A 88 -3.19 13.46 -21.93
N GLY A 89 -2.24 13.39 -20.99
CA GLY A 89 -1.11 14.34 -20.94
C GLY A 89 -0.26 14.33 -22.21
N LYS A 90 -0.11 13.18 -22.88
CA LYS A 90 0.60 13.08 -24.15
C LYS A 90 -0.14 13.75 -25.31
N ASN A 91 -1.47 13.66 -25.32
CA ASN A 91 -2.31 14.26 -26.37
C ASN A 91 -2.33 15.80 -26.29
N GLU A 92 -2.14 16.38 -25.11
CA GLU A 92 -2.06 17.84 -24.92
C GLU A 92 -0.68 18.41 -25.27
N THR A 93 0.40 17.64 -25.09
CA THR A 93 1.77 18.04 -25.48
C THR A 93 2.12 17.74 -26.94
N GLY A 94 1.21 17.12 -27.69
CA GLY A 94 1.30 16.92 -29.13
C GLY A 94 1.09 18.21 -29.91
N THR A 95 1.98 19.19 -29.73
CA THR A 95 2.09 20.35 -30.63
C THR A 95 2.83 19.95 -31.90
N ASN A 96 2.35 20.50 -33.02
CA ASN A 96 2.94 20.54 -34.36
C ASN A 96 4.48 20.50 -34.42
#